data_AF-G4TL35-F1
#
_entry.id   AF-G4TL35-F1
#
_cell.length_a   1.000
_cell.length_b   1.000
_cell.length_c   1.000
_cell.angle_alpha   90.00
_cell.angle_beta   90.00
_cell.angle_gamma   90.00
#
_symmetry.space_group_name_H-M   'P 1'
#
loop_
_entity.id
_entity.type
_entity.pdbx_description
1 polymer ?
#
loop_
_entity_poly.entity_id
_entity_poly.type
_entity_poly.pdbx_seq_one_letter_code
_entity_poly.pdbx_strand_id
1 'polypeptide(L)'
;MPFEKTDSKITLKLGNGASCEILLYGATVVSWKSPSNSGLGDDVEERLFVSSKSPLDGSKPIRGGIPVVFPIFGPPNRPEHSKMSQHGQVSVSLMTYMGQVVTKDV
;
A
#
# COMPACT_ATOMS: atom_id res chain seq x y z
N MET A 1 -16.08 -7.35 7.32
CA MET A 1 -14.69 -6.93 7.58
C MET A 1 -14.72 -5.47 8.00
N PRO A 2 -14.40 -5.13 9.26
CA PRO A 2 -14.23 -3.74 9.65
C PRO A 2 -13.17 -3.07 8.77
N PHE A 3 -13.52 -1.92 8.18
CA PHE A 3 -12.53 -1.02 7.62
C PHE A 3 -12.66 0.34 8.28
N GLU A 4 -11.53 1.01 8.39
CA GLU A 4 -11.42 2.37 8.90
C GLU A 4 -10.76 3.22 7.82
N LYS A 5 -11.31 4.40 7.55
CA LYS A 5 -10.74 5.37 6.62
C LYS A 5 -10.46 6.66 7.36
N THR A 6 -9.25 7.16 7.21
CA THR A 6 -8.85 8.51 7.63
C THR A 6 -8.70 9.42 6.40
N ASP A 7 -8.19 10.62 6.60
CA ASP A 7 -7.87 11.54 5.51
C ASP A 7 -6.66 11.08 4.67
N SER A 8 -5.82 10.20 5.22
CA SER A 8 -4.55 9.79 4.59
C SER A 8 -4.41 8.29 4.34
N LYS A 9 -5.26 7.45 4.95
CA LYS A 9 -5.07 6.00 4.95
C LYS A 9 -6.39 5.24 5.05
N ILE A 10 -6.36 4.00 4.56
CA ILE A 10 -7.38 2.97 4.77
C ILE A 10 -6.75 1.83 5.56
N THR A 11 -7.46 1.34 6.57
CA THR A 11 -7.06 0.16 7.35
C THR A 11 -8.16 -0.89 7.25
N LEU A 12 -7.79 -2.09 6.79
CA LEU A 12 -8.64 -3.28 6.77
C LEU A 12 -8.28 -4.18 7.94
N LYS A 13 -9.26 -4.69 8.67
CA LYS A 13 -9.06 -5.66 9.76
C LYS A 13 -10.03 -6.84 9.63
N LEU A 14 -9.52 -8.04 9.91
CA LEU A 14 -10.29 -9.26 10.00
C LEU A 14 -10.42 -9.72 11.46
N GLY A 15 -11.41 -10.57 11.74
CA GLY A 15 -11.65 -11.08 13.10
C GLY A 15 -10.53 -11.97 13.64
N ASN A 16 -9.69 -12.53 12.75
CA ASN A 16 -8.52 -13.33 13.09
C ASN A 16 -7.23 -12.51 13.24
N GLY A 17 -7.34 -11.19 13.42
CA GLY A 17 -6.19 -10.29 13.60
C GLY A 17 -5.46 -9.90 12.31
N ALA A 18 -5.72 -10.56 11.17
CA ALA A 18 -5.14 -10.16 9.90
C ALA A 18 -5.56 -8.74 9.53
N SER A 19 -4.61 -7.94 9.02
CA SER A 19 -4.86 -6.54 8.72
C SER A 19 -4.00 -6.03 7.57
N CYS A 20 -4.46 -4.95 6.95
CA CYS A 20 -3.77 -4.28 5.86
C CYS A 20 -3.92 -2.77 6.01
N GLU A 21 -2.86 -2.02 5.76
CA GLU A 21 -2.87 -0.56 5.76
C GLU A 21 -2.43 -0.02 4.40
N ILE A 22 -3.22 0.90 3.85
CA ILE A 22 -3.07 1.45 2.50
C ILE A 22 -3.09 2.97 2.60
N LEU A 23 -1.98 3.63 2.24
CA LEU A 23 -1.95 5.07 2.13
C LEU A 23 -2.70 5.53 0.88
N LEU A 24 -3.48 6.61 0.99
CA LEU A 24 -4.10 7.25 -0.17
C LEU A 24 -3.03 7.86 -1.08
N TYR A 25 -1.88 8.25 -0.53
CA TYR A 25 -0.72 8.62 -1.32
C TYR A 25 -0.11 7.39 -2.02
N GLY A 26 -0.17 7.41 -3.34
CA GLY A 26 0.32 6.34 -4.20
C GLY A 26 -0.49 5.04 -4.18
N ALA A 27 -1.64 5.01 -3.50
CA ALA A 27 -2.35 3.77 -3.15
C ALA A 27 -1.41 2.70 -2.55
N THR A 28 -0.42 3.13 -1.78
CA THR A 28 0.69 2.27 -1.36
C THR A 28 0.27 1.43 -0.17
N VAL A 29 0.36 0.10 -0.29
CA VAL A 29 0.21 -0.80 0.85
C VAL A 29 1.48 -0.71 1.71
N VAL A 30 1.34 -0.35 2.97
CA VAL A 30 2.47 -0.10 3.89
C VAL A 30 2.52 -1.04 5.08
N SER A 31 1.47 -1.83 5.31
CA SER A 31 1.48 -2.90 6.31
C SER A 31 0.54 -4.00 5.84
N TRP A 32 0.99 -5.24 6.00
CA TRP A 32 0.14 -6.42 5.85
C TRP A 32 0.51 -7.42 6.93
N LYS A 33 -0.41 -7.62 7.86
CA LYS A 33 -0.28 -8.61 8.92
C LYS A 33 -1.16 -9.81 8.60
N SER A 34 -0.59 -10.99 8.68
CA SER A 34 -1.30 -12.27 8.47
C SER A 34 -0.84 -13.31 9.49
N PRO A 35 -1.62 -14.40 9.71
CA PRO A 35 -1.28 -15.44 10.68
C PRO A 35 0.15 -15.93 10.52
N SER A 36 0.86 -16.11 11.64
CA SER A 36 2.24 -16.58 11.67
C SER A 36 2.38 -17.94 10.99
N ASN A 37 3.53 -18.17 10.35
CA ASN A 37 3.85 -19.48 9.77
C ASN A 37 4.35 -20.48 10.82
N SER A 38 4.53 -20.05 12.08
CA SER A 38 5.04 -20.89 13.18
C SER A 38 4.04 -21.94 13.68
N GLY A 39 2.76 -21.84 13.29
CA GLY A 39 1.71 -22.78 13.68
C GLY A 39 1.34 -22.76 15.16
N LEU A 40 1.86 -21.78 15.93
CA LEU A 40 1.62 -21.62 17.35
C LEU A 40 0.78 -20.35 17.59
N GLY A 41 -0.48 -20.54 18.00
CA GLY A 41 -1.36 -19.46 18.49
C GLY A 41 -2.05 -18.61 17.41
N ASP A 42 -2.75 -17.58 17.87
CA ASP A 42 -3.48 -16.59 17.05
C ASP A 42 -2.61 -15.39 16.63
N ASP A 43 -1.28 -15.54 16.70
CA ASP A 43 -0.34 -14.46 16.43
C ASP A 43 -0.28 -14.11 14.93
N VAL A 44 -0.21 -12.80 14.64
CA VAL A 44 -0.02 -12.28 13.28
C VAL A 44 1.35 -11.63 13.12
N GLU A 45 1.96 -11.81 11.95
CA GLU A 45 3.28 -11.27 11.60
C GLU A 45 3.16 -10.24 10.50
N GLU A 46 3.96 -9.16 10.60
CA GLU A 46 4.14 -8.21 9.50
C GLU A 46 4.87 -8.91 8.34
N ARG A 47 4.32 -8.76 7.13
CA ARG A 47 4.84 -9.38 5.90
C ARG A 47 5.59 -8.41 5.01
N LEU A 48 5.43 -7.10 5.22
CA LEU A 48 6.04 -6.07 4.40
C LEU A 48 7.14 -5.34 5.17
N PHE A 49 8.29 -5.18 4.52
CA PHE A 49 9.29 -4.25 4.99
C PHE A 49 8.89 -2.81 4.61
N VAL A 50 8.82 -1.92 5.59
CA VAL A 50 8.79 -0.47 5.38
C VAL A 50 9.91 0.17 6.17
N SER A 51 10.69 1.02 5.51
CA SER A 51 11.75 1.77 6.17
C SER A 51 11.19 2.65 7.28
N SER A 52 11.74 2.57 8.49
CA SER A 52 11.39 3.44 9.62
C SER A 52 11.68 4.93 9.35
N LYS A 53 12.47 5.24 8.33
CA LYS A 53 12.77 6.61 7.88
C LYS A 53 11.85 7.06 6.73
N SER A 54 10.95 6.20 6.25
CA SER A 54 10.08 6.54 5.11
C SER A 54 9.14 7.68 5.51
N PRO A 55 9.02 8.75 4.71
CA PRO A 55 7.97 9.74 4.92
C PRO A 55 6.63 9.08 4.64
N LEU A 56 5.64 9.28 5.51
CA LEU A 56 4.26 8.79 5.35
C LEU A 56 3.27 9.95 5.12
N ASP A 57 3.79 11.15 4.91
CA ASP A 57 3.07 12.42 4.75
C ASP A 57 2.79 12.79 3.29
N GLY A 58 3.23 11.95 2.34
CA GLY A 58 3.10 12.20 0.91
C GLY A 58 4.14 13.19 0.33
N SER A 59 5.17 13.56 1.10
CA SER A 59 6.22 14.46 0.60
C SER A 59 7.15 13.80 -0.42
N LYS A 60 7.31 12.48 -0.38
CA LYS A 60 8.17 11.66 -1.26
C LYS A 60 7.60 10.24 -1.40
N PRO A 61 8.04 9.47 -2.43
CA PRO A 61 7.71 8.06 -2.53
C PRO A 61 8.02 7.29 -1.24
N ILE A 62 7.11 6.39 -0.87
CA ILE A 62 7.27 5.49 0.27
C ILE A 62 8.40 4.49 0.00
N ARG A 63 9.26 4.27 0.99
CA ARG A 63 10.37 3.31 0.91
C ARG A 63 10.00 2.00 1.59
N GLY A 64 9.51 1.07 0.79
CA GLY A 64 9.03 -0.25 1.22
C GLY A 64 7.54 -0.43 0.91
N GLY A 65 6.94 -1.48 1.46
CA GLY A 65 5.56 -1.83 1.17
C GLY A 65 5.39 -2.27 -0.28
N ILE A 66 4.29 -1.84 -0.91
CA ILE A 66 3.96 -2.17 -2.31
C ILE A 66 3.70 -0.87 -3.08
N PRO A 67 4.75 -0.18 -3.60
CA PRO A 67 4.59 0.99 -4.45
C PRO A 67 4.03 0.62 -5.83
N VAL A 68 3.07 1.39 -6.33
CA VAL A 68 2.53 1.20 -7.69
C VAL A 68 3.38 1.95 -8.71
N VAL A 69 3.98 1.20 -9.63
CA VAL A 69 4.84 1.72 -10.71
C VAL A 69 4.07 1.76 -12.01
N PHE A 70 3.76 2.96 -12.49
CA PHE A 70 2.99 3.18 -13.71
C PHE A 70 3.13 4.65 -14.19
N PRO A 71 3.16 4.92 -15.51
CA PRO A 71 3.09 3.98 -16.64
C PRO A 71 4.43 3.36 -17.05
N ILE A 72 5.54 3.79 -16.44
CA ILE A 72 6.89 3.36 -16.80
C ILE A 72 7.58 2.67 -15.64
N PHE A 73 8.37 1.64 -15.94
CA PHE A 73 9.28 1.02 -14.99
C PHE A 73 10.69 1.54 -15.21
N GLY A 74 11.37 1.91 -14.12
CA GLY A 74 12.71 2.49 -14.20
C GLY A 74 12.71 3.93 -14.76
N PRO A 75 13.86 4.43 -15.24
CA PRO A 75 13.94 5.76 -15.82
C PRO A 75 13.21 5.80 -17.18
N PRO A 76 12.67 6.97 -17.58
CA PRO A 76 12.05 7.10 -18.89
C PRO A 76 13.02 6.75 -20.02
N ASN A 77 12.58 5.86 -20.91
CA ASN A 77 13.35 5.43 -22.07
C ASN A 77 12.61 5.64 -23.40
N ARG A 78 11.42 6.26 -23.36
CA ARG A 78 10.62 6.59 -24.54
C ARG A 78 10.25 8.07 -24.59
N PRO A 79 10.12 8.68 -25.78
CA PRO A 79 9.79 10.09 -25.93
C PRO A 79 8.50 10.50 -25.21
N GLU A 80 7.47 9.64 -25.21
CA GLU A 80 6.15 9.95 -24.64
C GLU A 80 6.20 10.15 -23.12
N HIS A 81 7.22 9.60 -22.45
CA HIS A 81 7.39 9.66 -21.00
C HIS A 81 8.66 10.42 -20.59
N SER A 82 9.35 11.06 -21.53
CA SER A 82 10.66 11.71 -21.34
C SER A 82 10.72 12.73 -20.19
N LYS A 83 9.59 13.31 -19.79
CA LYS A 83 9.47 14.29 -18.69
C LYS A 83 9.06 13.66 -17.34
N MET A 84 8.81 12.36 -17.29
CA MET A 84 8.40 11.69 -16.05
C MET A 84 9.61 11.38 -15.17
N SER A 85 9.38 11.28 -13.88
CA SER A 85 10.38 10.74 -12.96
C SER A 85 10.53 9.23 -13.14
N GLN A 86 11.60 8.67 -12.58
CA GLN A 86 11.78 7.23 -12.47
C GLN A 86 10.54 6.59 -11.82
N HIS A 87 10.06 5.48 -12.39
CA HIS A 87 8.88 4.73 -11.93
C HIS A 87 7.52 5.43 -12.13
N GLY A 88 7.48 6.45 -12.97
CA GLY A 88 6.23 7.13 -13.34
C GLY A 88 5.72 8.03 -12.22
N GLN A 89 4.39 8.15 -12.12
CA GLN A 89 3.76 9.17 -11.27
C GLN A 89 2.76 8.60 -10.26
N VAL A 90 2.34 7.35 -10.39
CA VAL A 90 1.26 6.79 -9.55
C VAL A 90 1.66 6.75 -8.09
N SER A 91 2.84 6.20 -7.75
CA SER A 91 3.35 6.13 -6.37
C SER A 91 3.56 7.48 -5.68
N VAL A 92 3.49 8.59 -6.42
CA VAL A 92 3.63 9.96 -5.91
C VAL A 92 2.37 10.82 -6.03
N SER A 93 1.24 10.20 -6.40
CA SER A 93 -0.03 10.90 -6.61
C SER A 93 -1.02 10.57 -5.50
N LEU A 94 -1.83 11.55 -5.09
CA LEU A 94 -2.93 11.30 -4.15
C LEU A 94 -4.07 10.58 -4.87
N MET A 95 -4.49 9.42 -4.35
CA MET A 95 -5.55 8.60 -4.92
C MET A 95 -6.87 8.85 -4.22
N THR A 96 -7.95 8.81 -5.00
CA THR A 96 -9.31 8.87 -4.48
C THR A 96 -9.77 7.48 -4.10
N TYR A 97 -10.22 7.32 -2.86
CA TYR A 97 -10.91 6.11 -2.45
C TYR A 97 -12.32 6.06 -3.06
N MET A 98 -12.61 5.02 -3.83
CA MET A 98 -13.88 4.88 -4.55
C MET A 98 -14.96 4.13 -3.77
N GLY A 99 -14.60 3.29 -2.79
CA GLY A 99 -15.56 2.52 -2.01
C GLY A 99 -15.03 1.15 -1.57
N GLN A 100 -15.83 0.45 -0.78
CA GLN A 100 -15.57 -0.93 -0.33
C GLN A 100 -16.52 -1.85 -1.07
N VAL A 101 -15.99 -2.92 -1.64
CA VAL A 101 -16.77 -4.04 -2.17
C VAL A 101 -16.46 -5.25 -1.30
N VAL A 102 -17.48 -5.81 -0.66
CA VAL A 102 -17.35 -7.03 0.16
C VAL A 102 -18.04 -8.17 -0.59
N THR A 103 -17.25 -9.07 -1.14
CA THR A 103 -17.75 -10.34 -1.66
C THR A 103 -17.89 -11.32 -0.50
N LYS A 104 -19.03 -11.99 -0.39
CA LYS A 104 -19.14 -13.18 0.46
C LYS A 104 -18.48 -14.31 -0.31
N ASP A 105 -17.48 -14.96 0.28
CA ASP A 105 -16.96 -16.21 -0.25
C ASP A 105 -18.14 -17.22 -0.25
N VAL A 106 -18.44 -17.79 -1.42
CA VAL A 106 -19.51 -18.77 -1.63
C VAL A 106 -19.06 -20.15 -1.14
#